data_AF-J0CTZ7-F1
#
_entry.id   AF-J0CTZ7-F1
#
_cell.length_a   1.000
_cell.length_b   1.000
_cell.length_c   1.000
_cell.angle_alpha   90.00
_cell.angle_beta   90.00
_cell.angle_gamma   90.00
#
_symmetry.space_group_name_H-M   'P 1'
#
loop_
_entity.id
_entity.type
_entity.pdbx_description
1 polymer ?
#
loop_
_entity_poly.entity_id
_entity_poly.type
_entity_poly.pdbx_seq_one_letter_code
_entity_poly.pdbx_strand_id
1 'polypeptide(L)'
;MMTSSNAATLLQDAADRIADIPRPDLQILLRRTALRLRNATTVSMDDDVDEVLLDLASELGLTREDMMRYIIREWMEENNFLFTHELDEHRKLDGLA
;
A
#
# COMPACT_ATOMS: atom_id res chain seq x y z
N MET A 1 4.20 5.47 -15.01
CA MET A 1 4.48 5.34 -13.57
C MET A 1 5.16 6.61 -13.07
N MET A 2 4.79 7.15 -11.91
CA MET A 2 5.52 8.26 -11.26
C MET A 2 6.62 7.67 -10.38
N THR A 3 7.89 7.89 -10.74
CA THR A 3 9.04 7.51 -9.92
C THR A 3 9.25 8.52 -8.79
N SER A 4 9.90 8.14 -7.69
CA SER A 4 10.25 9.04 -6.56
C SER A 4 10.98 10.31 -7.04
N SER A 5 11.87 10.17 -8.03
CA SER A 5 12.56 11.29 -8.69
C SER A 5 11.60 12.27 -9.39
N ASN A 6 10.50 11.78 -9.95
CA ASN A 6 9.50 12.61 -10.63
C ASN A 6 8.69 13.44 -9.62
N ALA A 7 8.40 12.87 -8.44
CA ALA A 7 7.73 13.60 -7.37
C ALA A 7 8.59 14.76 -6.83
N ALA A 8 9.90 14.56 -6.69
CA ALA A 8 10.84 15.61 -6.26
C ALA A 8 10.91 16.76 -7.29
N THR A 9 11.00 16.45 -8.58
CA THR A 9 11.00 17.45 -9.66
C THR A 9 9.70 18.25 -9.70
N LEU A 10 8.55 17.58 -9.55
CA LEU A 10 7.24 18.25 -9.52
C LEU A 10 7.06 19.16 -8.28
N LEU A 11 7.66 18.78 -7.14
CA LEU A 11 7.68 19.62 -5.95
C LEU A 11 8.59 20.84 -6.11
N GLN A 12 9.74 20.68 -6.79
CA GLN A 12 10.67 21.76 -7.10
C GLN A 12 10.03 22.79 -8.06
N ASP A 13 9.41 22.33 -9.16
CA ASP A 13 8.68 23.17 -10.11
C ASP A 13 7.50 23.91 -9.45
N ALA A 14 6.80 23.24 -8.52
CA ALA A 14 5.73 23.87 -7.76
C ALA A 14 6.25 24.92 -6.77
N ALA A 15 7.43 24.69 -6.18
CA ALA A 15 8.09 25.65 -5.30
C ALA A 15 8.55 26.91 -6.05
N ASP A 16 9.06 26.77 -7.26
CA ASP A 16 9.48 27.88 -8.12
C ASP A 16 8.30 28.78 -8.55
N ARG A 17 7.07 28.22 -8.54
CA ARG A 17 5.84 28.92 -8.92
C ARG A 17 4.99 29.38 -7.72
N ILE A 18 5.51 29.30 -6.50
CA ILE A 18 4.78 29.70 -5.28
C ILE A 18 4.34 31.16 -5.30
N ALA A 19 5.12 32.03 -5.94
CA ALA A 19 4.81 33.46 -6.06
C ALA A 19 3.55 33.73 -6.91
N ASP A 20 3.18 32.81 -7.82
CA ASP A 20 2.05 32.94 -8.73
C ASP A 20 0.75 32.34 -8.17
N ILE A 21 0.81 31.66 -7.02
CA ILE A 21 -0.33 30.98 -6.41
C ILE A 21 -0.82 31.81 -5.21
N PRO A 22 -2.13 32.14 -5.15
CA PRO A 22 -2.69 32.76 -3.96
C PRO A 22 -2.38 31.93 -2.71
N ARG A 23 -1.86 32.57 -1.65
CA ARG A 23 -1.44 31.90 -0.41
C ARG A 23 -2.48 30.92 0.18
N PRO A 24 -3.80 31.20 0.14
CA PRO A 24 -4.81 30.23 0.58
C PRO A 24 -4.84 28.93 -0.25
N ASP A 25 -4.70 29.05 -1.57
CA ASP A 25 -4.74 27.91 -2.49
C ASP A 25 -3.50 27.04 -2.35
N LEU A 26 -2.33 27.67 -2.16
CA LEU A 26 -1.08 26.97 -1.84
C LEU A 26 -1.19 26.16 -0.54
N GLN A 27 -1.80 26.73 0.51
CA GLN A 27 -2.02 26.01 1.77
C GLN A 27 -2.93 24.79 1.60
N ILE A 28 -3.96 24.89 0.76
CA ILE A 28 -4.87 23.79 0.46
C ILE A 28 -4.14 22.68 -0.31
N LEU A 29 -3.35 23.06 -1.32
CA LEU A 29 -2.55 22.10 -2.10
C LEU A 29 -1.53 21.37 -1.22
N LEU A 30 -0.77 22.09 -0.39
CA LEU A 30 0.22 21.50 0.52
C LEU A 30 -0.41 20.54 1.53
N ARG A 31 -1.57 20.90 2.11
CA ARG A 31 -2.30 20.00 3.03
C ARG A 31 -2.76 18.72 2.34
N ARG A 32 -3.26 18.82 1.11
CA ARG A 32 -3.70 17.65 0.32
C ARG A 32 -2.52 16.76 -0.09
N THR A 33 -1.41 17.35 -0.48
CA THR A 33 -0.18 16.60 -0.83
C THR A 33 0.42 15.92 0.39
N ALA A 34 0.53 16.62 1.53
CA ALA A 34 1.00 16.03 2.79
C ALA A 34 0.11 14.88 3.26
N LEU A 35 -1.21 15.00 3.10
CA LEU A 35 -2.15 13.92 3.41
C LEU A 35 -1.95 12.71 2.50
N ARG A 36 -1.76 12.92 1.20
CA ARG A 36 -1.48 11.84 0.23
C ARG A 36 -0.14 11.16 0.50
N LEU A 37 0.90 11.93 0.84
CA LEU A 37 2.22 11.39 1.18
C LEU A 37 2.19 10.60 2.48
N ARG A 38 1.49 11.09 3.52
CA ARG A 38 1.33 10.36 4.77
C ARG A 38 0.52 9.06 4.59
N ASN A 39 -0.43 9.08 3.67
CA ASN A 39 -1.24 7.91 3.34
C ASN A 39 -0.57 7.02 2.28
N ALA A 40 0.55 7.44 1.69
CA ALA A 40 1.41 6.60 0.90
C ALA A 40 2.23 5.75 1.89
N THR A 41 1.59 4.77 2.51
CA THR A 41 2.25 3.70 3.25
C THR A 41 2.97 2.80 2.25
N THR A 42 4.03 3.31 1.64
CA THR A 42 4.91 2.50 0.81
C THR A 42 5.75 1.65 1.75
N VAL A 43 5.55 0.34 1.69
CA VAL A 43 6.46 -0.62 2.31
C VAL A 43 7.74 -0.61 1.48
N SER A 44 8.82 -0.12 2.09
CA SER A 44 10.18 -0.19 1.52
C SER A 44 10.67 -1.63 1.63
N MET A 45 11.30 -2.11 0.57
CA MET A 45 11.95 -3.42 0.49
C MET A 45 13.36 -3.22 -0.03
N ASP A 46 14.22 -4.22 0.10
CA ASP A 46 15.55 -4.20 -0.51
C ASP A 46 15.41 -4.13 -2.04
N ASP A 47 16.33 -3.43 -2.71
CA ASP A 47 16.21 -3.09 -4.14
C ASP A 47 16.08 -4.34 -5.03
N ASP A 48 16.76 -5.43 -4.70
CA ASP A 48 16.70 -6.71 -5.40
C ASP A 48 15.34 -7.40 -5.24
N VAL A 49 14.77 -7.35 -4.04
CA VAL A 49 13.41 -7.85 -3.76
C VAL A 49 12.38 -7.02 -4.51
N ASP A 50 12.59 -5.70 -4.60
CA ASP A 50 11.68 -4.78 -5.28
C ASP A 50 11.62 -5.02 -6.79
N GLU A 51 12.79 -5.25 -7.39
CA GLU A 51 12.93 -5.59 -8.81
C GLU A 51 12.21 -6.90 -9.14
N VAL A 52 12.44 -7.96 -8.37
CA VAL A 52 11.77 -9.25 -8.57
C VAL A 52 10.25 -9.13 -8.39
N LEU A 53 9.79 -8.35 -7.40
CA LEU A 53 8.36 -8.10 -7.19
C LEU A 53 7.71 -7.34 -8.35
N LEU A 54 8.41 -6.35 -8.90
CA LEU A 54 7.94 -5.59 -10.06
C LEU A 54 7.86 -6.47 -11.31
N ASP A 55 8.86 -7.30 -11.55
CA ASP A 55 8.86 -8.25 -12.66
C ASP A 55 7.69 -9.23 -12.55
N LEU A 56 7.52 -9.86 -11.39
CA LEU A 56 6.42 -10.79 -11.13
C LEU A 56 5.04 -10.12 -11.26
N ALA A 57 4.91 -8.88 -10.77
CA ALA A 57 3.68 -8.12 -10.92
C ALA A 57 3.38 -7.83 -12.41
N SER A 58 4.41 -7.50 -13.19
CA SER A 58 4.27 -7.22 -14.61
C SER A 58 3.83 -8.45 -15.42
N GLU A 59 4.34 -9.64 -15.09
CA GLU A 59 3.96 -10.91 -15.74
C GLU A 59 2.48 -11.23 -15.54
N LEU A 60 1.92 -10.86 -14.38
CA LEU A 60 0.52 -11.09 -14.04
C LEU A 60 -0.40 -9.90 -14.38
N GLY A 61 0.14 -8.81 -14.95
CA GLY A 61 -0.62 -7.60 -15.24
C GLY A 61 -1.14 -6.88 -13.98
N LEU A 62 -0.47 -7.07 -12.84
CA LEU A 62 -0.80 -6.48 -11.54
C LEU A 62 0.09 -5.29 -11.22
N THR A 63 -0.33 -4.45 -10.28
CA THR A 63 0.57 -3.46 -9.69
C THR A 63 1.46 -4.11 -8.62
N ARG A 64 2.61 -3.50 -8.32
CA ARG A 64 3.48 -3.91 -7.20
C ARG A 64 2.70 -4.03 -5.89
N GLU A 65 1.80 -3.07 -5.61
CA GLU A 65 0.96 -3.13 -4.41
C GLU A 65 -0.01 -4.31 -4.43
N ASP A 66 -0.61 -4.62 -5.57
CA ASP A 66 -1.53 -5.75 -5.69
C ASP A 66 -0.79 -7.07 -5.50
N MET A 67 0.42 -7.19 -6.05
CA MET A 67 1.30 -8.34 -5.83
C MET A 67 1.69 -8.50 -4.35
N MET A 68 2.10 -7.41 -3.68
CA MET A 68 2.39 -7.46 -2.24
C MET A 68 1.17 -7.88 -1.42
N ARG A 69 -0.02 -7.34 -1.72
CA ARG A 69 -1.27 -7.72 -1.04
C ARG A 69 -1.59 -9.19 -1.26
N TYR A 70 -1.40 -9.70 -2.47
CA TYR A 70 -1.60 -11.10 -2.81
C TYR A 70 -0.67 -12.01 -2.00
N ILE A 71 0.65 -11.75 -2.05
CA ILE A 71 1.64 -12.56 -1.31
C ILE A 71 1.40 -12.54 0.20
N ILE A 72 1.10 -11.38 0.77
CA ILE A 72 0.82 -11.26 2.22
C ILE A 72 -0.44 -12.03 2.59
N ARG A 73 -1.48 -11.99 1.76
CA ARG A 73 -2.70 -12.76 1.98
C ARG A 73 -2.42 -14.27 1.97
N GLU A 74 -1.80 -14.78 0.92
CA GLU A 74 -1.46 -16.21 0.79
C GLU A 74 -0.62 -16.66 1.99
N TRP A 75 0.40 -15.87 2.35
CA TRP A 75 1.22 -16.16 3.52
C TRP A 75 0.40 -16.20 4.81
N MET A 76 -0.53 -15.26 5.02
CA MET A 76 -1.40 -15.25 6.20
C MET A 76 -2.42 -16.40 6.23
N GLU A 77 -2.91 -16.85 5.08
CA GLU A 77 -3.83 -18.00 4.97
C GLU A 77 -3.10 -19.30 5.30
N GLU A 78 -1.93 -19.55 4.69
CA GLU A 78 -1.09 -20.72 4.95
C GLU A 78 -0.59 -20.79 6.40
N ASN A 79 -0.35 -19.64 7.03
CA ASN A 79 0.08 -19.58 8.44
C ASN A 79 -1.10 -19.45 9.42
N ASN A 80 -2.34 -19.67 8.97
CA ASN A 80 -3.54 -19.71 9.81
C ASN A 80 -3.81 -18.41 10.60
N PHE A 81 -3.28 -17.28 10.13
CA PHE A 81 -3.51 -15.95 10.72
C PHE A 81 -4.86 -15.34 10.32
N LEU A 82 -5.44 -15.79 9.21
CA LEU A 82 -6.76 -15.33 8.72
C LEU A 82 -7.90 -16.29 9.08
N PHE A 83 -7.64 -17.34 9.88
CA PHE A 83 -8.68 -18.21 10.41
C PHE A 83 -9.48 -17.48 11.51
N THR A 84 -10.65 -16.96 11.14
CA THR A 84 -11.71 -16.61 12.08
C THR A 84 -13.06 -17.15 11.59
N HIS A 85 -13.58 -18.13 12.34
CA HIS A 85 -14.94 -18.72 12.32
C HIS A 85 -15.23 -19.91 11.39
N GLU A 86 -14.64 -21.07 11.71
CA GLU A 86 -15.32 -22.38 11.52
C GLU A 86 -15.23 -23.25 12.80
N LEU A 87 -15.25 -22.62 13.98
CA LEU A 87 -15.30 -23.33 15.27
C LEU A 87 -16.40 -22.75 16.16
N ASP A 88 -17.66 -22.75 15.71
CA ASP A 88 -18.79 -22.79 16.65
C ASP A 88 -20.06 -23.32 15.96
N GLU A 89 -20.17 -24.65 15.80
CA GLU A 89 -21.44 -25.39 15.86
C GLU A 89 -21.21 -26.89 15.60
N HIS A 90 -20.44 -27.57 16.46
CA HIS A 90 -20.73 -28.98 16.79
C HIS A 90 -19.97 -29.43 18.05
N ARG A 91 -20.17 -28.69 19.15
CA ARG A 91 -20.00 -29.28 20.48
C ARG A 91 -21.29 -29.98 20.88
N LYS A 92 -21.59 -31.11 20.22
CA LYS A 92 -22.56 -32.08 20.77
C LYS A 92 -21.90 -32.73 21.97
N LEU A 93 -22.13 -32.16 23.15
CA LEU A 93 -21.87 -32.84 24.41
C LEU A 93 -22.90 -33.97 24.54
N ASP A 94 -22.56 -35.14 24.01
CA ASP A 94 -23.24 -36.38 24.41
C ASP A 94 -22.79 -36.65 25.85
N GLY A 95 -23.55 -36.09 26.79
CA GLY A 95 -23.47 -36.43 28.20
C GLY A 95 -23.87 -37.89 28.39
N LEU A 96 -22.90 -38.70 28.85
CA LEU A 96 -23.13 -40.02 29.41
C LEU A 96 -23.86 -39.89 30.75
N ALA A 97 -25.11 -40.37 30.82
CA ALA A 97 -25.75 -40.95 32.02
C ALA A 97 -27.05 -41.66 31.62
#